data_AF-A0A7X3WJ00-F1
#
_entry.id   AF-A0A7X3WJ00-F1
#
_cell.length_a   1.000
_cell.length_b   1.000
_cell.length_c   1.000
_cell.angle_alpha   90.00
_cell.angle_beta   90.00
_cell.angle_gamma   90.00
#
_symmetry.space_group_name_H-M   'P 1'
#
loop_
_entity.id
_entity.type
_entity.pdbx_description
1 polymer ?
#
loop_
_entity_poly.entity_id
_entity_poly.type
_entity_poly.pdbx_seq_one_letter_code
_entity_poly.pdbx_strand_id
1 'polypeptide(L)'
;MKHTDRTDTEAENEVREARDVTVHLLNAAVMPHPGFYDMQEIDSTAFAELVQEANELGQLKHYIGYESTLAFVQHLTAIDLGGRNMNKTEMKDGDSFLVIRLVYRPTQEQRRTDNPQLEDFEFFKGIYSKA
;
A
#
# COMPACT_ATOMS: atom_id res chain seq x y z
N MET A 1 -35.27 19.05 30.78
CA MET A 1 -34.20 18.04 30.60
C MET A 1 -34.01 17.85 29.10
N LYS A 2 -32.94 18.42 28.53
CA LYS A 2 -32.47 18.10 27.18
C LYS A 2 -31.01 17.67 27.34
N HIS A 3 -30.80 16.36 27.34
CA HIS A 3 -29.49 15.72 27.40
C HIS A 3 -29.58 14.52 26.49
N THR A 4 -29.08 14.70 25.27
CA THR A 4 -28.61 13.70 24.30
C THR A 4 -28.26 14.44 23.01
N ASP A 5 -27.35 13.87 22.21
CA ASP A 5 -26.86 14.34 20.89
C ASP A 5 -25.74 15.39 20.86
N ARG A 6 -24.62 15.12 21.53
CA ARG A 6 -23.32 15.69 21.11
C ARG A 6 -22.19 14.66 20.97
N THR A 7 -22.30 13.51 21.62
CA THR A 7 -21.28 12.45 21.60
C THR A 7 -21.37 11.53 20.39
N ASP A 8 -22.57 11.35 19.82
CA ASP A 8 -22.79 10.32 18.79
C ASP A 8 -22.31 10.81 17.40
N THR A 9 -22.37 12.11 17.13
CA THR A 9 -21.93 12.71 15.85
C THR A 9 -20.41 12.79 15.70
N GLU A 10 -19.66 12.95 16.80
CA GLU A 10 -18.19 12.97 16.78
C GLU A 10 -17.62 11.57 16.59
N ALA A 11 -18.18 10.57 17.30
CA ALA A 11 -17.81 9.17 17.12
C ALA A 11 -18.16 8.65 15.71
N GLU A 12 -19.31 9.03 15.15
CA GLU A 12 -19.67 8.68 13.78
C GLU A 12 -18.77 9.33 12.73
N ASN A 13 -18.28 10.56 12.96
CA ASN A 13 -17.34 11.24 12.09
C ASN A 13 -15.93 10.66 12.18
N GLU A 14 -15.41 10.36 13.37
CA GLU A 14 -14.11 9.69 13.55
C GLU A 14 -14.10 8.29 12.91
N VAL A 15 -15.21 7.54 13.05
CA VAL A 15 -15.38 6.23 12.39
C VAL A 15 -15.49 6.38 10.87
N ARG A 16 -16.03 7.49 10.36
CA ARG A 16 -16.08 7.80 8.92
C ARG A 16 -14.73 8.21 8.35
N GLU A 17 -13.98 9.04 9.07
CA GLU A 17 -12.62 9.46 8.69
C GLU A 17 -11.66 8.27 8.71
N ALA A 18 -11.77 7.38 9.70
CA ALA A 18 -11.02 6.12 9.74
C ALA A 18 -11.36 5.17 8.58
N ARG A 19 -12.56 5.25 8.00
CA ARG A 19 -12.99 4.48 6.82
C ARG A 19 -12.46 5.03 5.49
N ASP A 20 -11.94 6.25 5.47
CA ASP A 20 -11.43 6.91 4.26
C ASP A 20 -9.91 6.76 4.10
N VAL A 21 -9.21 6.27 5.13
CA VAL A 21 -7.79 5.94 5.11
C VAL A 21 -7.59 4.64 4.33
N THR A 22 -6.71 4.70 3.34
CA THR A 22 -6.41 3.57 2.45
C THR A 22 -4.94 3.19 2.51
N VAL A 23 -4.66 1.92 2.19
CA VAL A 23 -3.30 1.37 2.13
C VAL A 23 -2.93 1.15 0.68
N HIS A 24 -1.94 1.90 0.21
CA HIS A 24 -1.49 1.87 -1.18
C HIS A 24 -0.31 0.92 -1.35
N LEU A 25 -0.49 -0.15 -2.10
CA LEU A 25 0.53 -1.14 -2.41
C LEU A 25 1.25 -0.80 -3.72
N LEU A 26 2.55 -0.53 -3.66
CA LEU A 26 3.34 0.07 -4.72
C LEU A 26 4.55 -0.79 -5.09
N ASN A 27 4.89 -0.83 -6.38
CA ASN A 27 6.09 -1.54 -6.87
C ASN A 27 7.37 -0.67 -6.91
N ALA A 28 7.30 0.54 -6.37
CA ALA A 28 8.40 1.49 -6.23
C ALA A 28 8.02 2.59 -5.24
N ALA A 29 9.01 3.19 -4.57
CA ALA A 29 8.82 4.39 -3.77
C ALA A 29 8.61 5.59 -4.72
N VAL A 30 7.35 5.93 -4.97
CA VAL A 30 6.94 7.07 -5.79
C VAL A 30 6.34 8.16 -4.91
N MET A 31 6.58 9.43 -5.28
CA MET A 31 6.02 10.60 -4.61
C MET A 31 4.97 11.25 -5.53
N PRO A 32 3.72 10.74 -5.59
CA PRO A 32 2.71 11.22 -6.53
C PRO A 32 2.21 12.64 -6.24
N HIS A 33 2.35 13.09 -4.98
CA HIS A 33 1.89 14.39 -4.52
C HIS A 33 2.97 15.09 -3.67
N PRO A 34 3.00 16.43 -3.64
CA PRO A 34 3.82 17.17 -2.68
C PRO A 34 3.31 16.95 -1.25
N GLY A 35 4.20 16.65 -0.32
CA GLY A 35 3.88 16.46 1.10
C GLY A 35 5.03 15.81 1.86
N PHE A 36 4.72 15.31 3.04
CA PHE A 36 5.63 14.55 3.88
C PHE A 36 5.36 13.05 3.71
N TYR A 37 6.45 12.28 3.66
CA TYR A 37 6.41 10.82 3.55
C TYR A 37 7.28 10.28 4.68
N ASP A 38 6.64 9.80 5.74
CA ASP A 38 7.34 9.10 6.82
C ASP A 38 7.44 7.63 6.45
N MET A 39 8.64 7.12 6.29
CA MET A 39 8.89 5.79 5.73
C MET A 39 9.95 5.05 6.54
N GLN A 40 9.69 3.76 6.78
CA GLN A 40 10.64 2.85 7.38
C GLN A 40 10.70 1.53 6.61
N GLU A 41 11.90 0.94 6.58
CA GLU A 41 12.11 -0.41 6.07
C GLU A 41 11.44 -1.43 7.01
N ILE A 42 10.89 -2.49 6.43
CA ILE A 42 10.30 -3.62 7.13
C ILE A 42 10.75 -4.93 6.47
N ASP A 43 10.61 -6.05 7.17
CA ASP A 43 10.84 -7.36 6.57
C ASP A 43 9.61 -7.83 5.75
N SER A 44 9.81 -8.93 5.01
CA SER A 44 8.77 -9.51 4.16
C SER A 44 7.58 -10.08 4.94
N THR A 45 7.79 -10.52 6.18
CA THR A 45 6.72 -11.08 7.01
C THR A 45 5.78 -9.95 7.45
N ALA A 46 6.32 -8.88 8.01
CA ALA A 46 5.56 -7.68 8.39
C ALA A 46 4.87 -7.06 7.17
N PHE A 47 5.53 -7.04 6.01
CA PHE A 47 4.90 -6.58 4.78
C PHE A 47 3.69 -7.44 4.40
N ALA A 48 3.82 -8.76 4.42
CA ALA A 48 2.74 -9.67 4.07
C ALA A 48 1.54 -9.53 5.01
N GLU A 49 1.79 -9.44 6.31
CA GLU A 49 0.77 -9.23 7.34
C GLU A 49 -0.01 -7.93 7.12
N LEU A 50 0.69 -6.81 6.83
CA LEU A 50 0.04 -5.52 6.57
C LEU A 50 -0.79 -5.51 5.29
N VAL A 51 -0.35 -6.22 4.24
CA VAL A 51 -1.13 -6.39 3.00
C VAL A 51 -2.38 -7.22 3.27
N GLN A 52 -2.27 -8.30 4.06
CA GLN A 52 -3.39 -9.14 4.47
C GLN A 52 -4.42 -8.36 5.29
N GLU A 53 -3.98 -7.67 6.33
CA GLU A 53 -4.83 -6.84 7.19
C GLU A 53 -5.58 -5.78 6.37
N ALA A 54 -4.87 -5.02 5.52
CA ALA A 54 -5.49 -4.00 4.69
C ALA A 54 -6.52 -4.57 3.71
N ASN A 55 -6.30 -5.79 3.20
CA ASN A 55 -7.25 -6.48 2.32
C ASN A 55 -8.49 -6.94 3.08
N GLU A 56 -8.32 -7.53 4.26
CA GLU A 56 -9.44 -7.96 5.12
C GLU A 56 -10.34 -6.79 5.53
N LEU A 57 -9.73 -5.61 5.75
CA LEU A 57 -10.45 -4.37 6.07
C LEU A 57 -11.05 -3.67 4.84
N GLY A 58 -10.79 -4.16 3.62
CA GLY A 58 -11.26 -3.53 2.38
C GLY A 58 -10.60 -2.17 2.08
N GLN A 59 -9.41 -1.92 2.65
CA GLN A 59 -8.66 -0.66 2.53
C GLN A 59 -7.51 -0.73 1.51
N LEU A 60 -7.16 -1.93 1.05
CA LEU A 60 -6.04 -2.15 0.14
C LEU A 60 -6.34 -1.65 -1.29
N LYS A 61 -5.43 -0.81 -1.81
CA LYS A 61 -5.38 -0.41 -3.22
C LYS A 61 -3.99 -0.72 -3.77
N HIS A 62 -3.89 -1.53 -4.82
CA HIS A 62 -2.59 -1.86 -5.41
C HIS A 62 -2.36 -1.11 -6.73
N TYR A 63 -1.12 -0.73 -7.01
CA TYR A 63 -0.67 -0.03 -8.21
C TYR A 63 0.52 -0.75 -8.85
N ILE A 64 0.53 -2.08 -8.75
CA ILE A 64 1.62 -2.91 -9.26
C ILE A 64 1.45 -3.09 -10.78
N GLY A 65 2.36 -2.44 -11.52
CA GLY A 65 2.36 -2.48 -12.99
C GLY A 65 3.20 -3.60 -13.62
N TYR A 66 4.04 -4.31 -12.85
CA TYR A 66 4.89 -5.41 -13.32
C TYR A 66 4.28 -6.77 -12.98
N GLU A 67 4.16 -7.64 -13.98
CA GLU A 67 3.59 -9.00 -13.84
C GLU A 67 4.34 -9.85 -12.83
N SER A 68 5.68 -9.84 -12.86
CA SER A 68 6.52 -10.63 -11.95
C SER A 68 6.39 -10.17 -10.50
N THR A 69 6.40 -8.86 -10.25
CA THR A 69 6.16 -8.31 -8.91
C THR A 69 4.76 -8.62 -8.41
N LEU A 70 3.74 -8.54 -9.27
CA LEU A 70 2.37 -8.86 -8.90
C LEU A 70 2.26 -10.34 -8.49
N ALA A 71 2.76 -11.26 -9.32
CA ALA A 71 2.76 -12.68 -9.04
C ALA A 71 3.52 -13.01 -7.74
N PHE A 72 4.67 -12.38 -7.53
CA PHE A 72 5.45 -12.54 -6.30
C PHE A 72 4.65 -12.11 -5.07
N VAL A 73 4.05 -10.93 -5.10
CA VAL A 73 3.25 -10.43 -3.99
C VAL A 73 2.05 -11.34 -3.71
N GLN A 74 1.31 -11.77 -4.74
CA GLN A 74 0.19 -12.69 -4.56
C GLN A 74 0.62 -14.02 -3.93
N HIS A 75 1.80 -14.53 -4.31
CA HIS A 75 2.37 -15.72 -3.69
C HIS A 75 2.76 -15.47 -2.22
N LEU A 76 3.43 -14.36 -1.94
CA LEU A 76 3.89 -13.98 -0.61
C LEU A 76 2.72 -13.77 0.37
N THR A 77 1.64 -13.14 -0.08
CA THR A 77 0.52 -12.72 0.78
C THR A 77 -0.68 -13.66 0.71
N ALA A 78 -0.71 -14.59 -0.25
CA ALA A 78 -1.87 -15.42 -0.57
C ALA A 78 -3.16 -14.64 -0.92
N ILE A 79 -3.02 -13.38 -1.34
CA ILE A 79 -4.15 -12.53 -1.75
C ILE A 79 -4.25 -12.49 -3.27
N ASP A 80 -5.48 -12.58 -3.79
CA ASP A 80 -5.75 -12.28 -5.19
C ASP A 80 -5.90 -10.77 -5.40
N LEU A 81 -4.88 -10.17 -6.02
CA LEU A 81 -4.87 -8.75 -6.40
C LEU A 81 -5.43 -8.51 -7.81
N GLY A 82 -5.93 -9.56 -8.48
CA GLY A 82 -6.38 -9.49 -9.86
C GLY A 82 -5.23 -9.27 -10.85
N GLY A 83 -5.46 -8.42 -11.86
CA GLY A 83 -4.49 -8.13 -12.92
C GLY A 83 -3.54 -6.98 -12.59
N ARG A 84 -2.66 -6.64 -13.53
CA ARG A 84 -1.77 -5.46 -13.41
C ARG A 84 -2.58 -4.18 -13.29
N ASN A 85 -2.10 -3.25 -12.45
CA ASN A 85 -2.65 -1.91 -12.33
C ASN A 85 -1.58 -0.86 -12.66
N MET A 86 -1.78 -0.12 -13.76
CA MET A 86 -0.89 0.96 -14.23
C MET A 86 -1.50 2.36 -14.04
N ASN A 87 -2.57 2.45 -13.26
CA ASN A 87 -3.20 3.73 -12.94
C ASN A 87 -2.24 4.61 -12.15
N LYS A 88 -2.46 5.93 -12.23
CA LYS A 88 -1.75 6.88 -11.40
C LYS A 88 -2.13 6.64 -9.93
N THR A 89 -1.13 6.56 -9.05
CA THR A 89 -1.35 6.53 -7.61
C THR A 89 -1.86 7.89 -7.14
N GLU A 90 -2.95 7.87 -6.37
CA GLU A 90 -3.54 9.06 -5.76
C GLU A 90 -3.66 8.82 -4.26
N MET A 91 -2.99 9.65 -3.46
CA MET A 91 -2.97 9.53 -1.99
C MET A 91 -3.66 10.72 -1.35
N LYS A 92 -4.48 10.46 -0.34
CA LYS A 92 -5.09 11.44 0.56
C LYS A 92 -4.23 11.60 1.81
N ASP A 93 -4.37 12.75 2.46
CA ASP A 93 -3.73 12.98 3.77
C ASP A 93 -4.10 11.86 4.75
N GLY A 94 -3.09 11.26 5.41
CA GLY A 94 -3.26 10.15 6.32
C GLY A 94 -3.23 8.76 5.67
N ASP A 95 -3.25 8.66 4.34
CA ASP A 95 -3.11 7.36 3.66
C ASP A 95 -1.77 6.71 3.99
N SER A 96 -1.81 5.39 4.17
CA SER A 96 -0.61 4.57 4.33
C SER A 96 -0.17 4.00 2.99
N PHE A 97 1.10 3.64 2.88
CA PHE A 97 1.61 2.96 1.71
C PHE A 97 2.58 1.83 2.08
N LEU A 98 2.56 0.78 1.28
CA LEU A 98 3.44 -0.37 1.35
C LEU A 98 4.20 -0.46 0.03
N VAL A 99 5.52 -0.42 0.09
CA VAL A 99 6.38 -0.50 -1.09
C VAL A 99 7.08 -1.84 -1.10
N ILE A 100 7.04 -2.51 -2.25
CA ILE A 100 7.96 -3.58 -2.61
C ILE A 100 8.78 -3.10 -3.81
N ARG A 101 10.11 -3.18 -3.74
CA ARG A 101 10.98 -2.78 -4.86
C ARG A 101 12.15 -3.73 -5.03
N LEU A 102 12.62 -3.87 -6.27
CA LEU A 102 13.87 -4.57 -6.53
C LEU A 102 15.06 -3.76 -6.01
N VAL A 103 16.05 -4.43 -5.43
CA VAL A 103 17.33 -3.81 -4.99
C VAL A 103 18.19 -3.36 -6.17
N TYR A 104 17.87 -3.81 -7.38
CA TYR A 104 18.53 -3.45 -8.62
C TYR A 104 17.56 -2.86 -9.63
N ARG A 105 18.11 -2.17 -10.64
CA ARG A 105 17.32 -1.68 -11.78
C ARG A 105 17.28 -2.76 -12.86
N PRO A 106 16.13 -3.40 -13.12
CA PRO A 106 16.04 -4.43 -14.14
C PRO A 106 16.22 -3.83 -15.54
N THR A 107 16.97 -4.54 -16.38
CA THR A 107 17.10 -4.28 -17.81
C THR A 107 15.77 -4.46 -18.54
N GLN A 108 15.67 -4.03 -19.80
CA GLN A 108 14.45 -4.21 -20.60
C GLN A 108 14.08 -5.68 -20.82
N GLU A 109 15.07 -6.55 -20.93
CA GLU A 109 14.87 -7.99 -21.09
C GLU A 109 14.35 -8.61 -19.80
N GLN A 110 15.00 -8.33 -18.66
CA GLN A 110 14.59 -8.84 -17.34
C GLN A 110 13.15 -8.46 -16.98
N ARG A 111 12.68 -7.26 -17.35
CA ARG A 111 11.27 -6.87 -17.10
C ARG A 111 10.23 -7.80 -17.72
N ARG A 112 10.60 -8.62 -18.71
CA ARG A 112 9.71 -9.54 -19.42
C ARG A 112 9.89 -11.01 -19.00
N THR A 113 11.08 -11.38 -18.55
CA THR A 113 11.46 -12.79 -18.38
C THR A 113 11.91 -13.15 -16.98
N ASP A 114 12.20 -12.15 -16.14
CA ASP A 114 12.80 -12.35 -14.83
C ASP A 114 11.75 -12.81 -13.81
N ASN A 115 12.18 -13.73 -12.94
CA ASN A 115 11.38 -14.26 -11.85
C ASN A 115 12.10 -13.96 -10.53
N PRO A 116 12.04 -12.70 -10.06
CA PRO A 116 12.77 -12.27 -8.88
C PRO A 116 12.41 -13.11 -7.67
N GLN A 117 13.41 -13.41 -6.84
CA GLN A 117 13.27 -14.14 -5.59
C GLN A 117 13.14 -13.16 -4.43
N LEU A 118 12.86 -13.68 -3.24
CA LEU A 118 12.60 -12.87 -2.05
C LEU A 118 13.76 -11.92 -1.72
N GLU A 119 14.99 -12.41 -1.86
CA GLU A 119 16.24 -11.67 -1.64
C GLU A 119 16.47 -10.52 -2.63
N ASP A 120 15.76 -10.50 -3.75
CA ASP A 120 15.84 -9.41 -4.73
C ASP A 120 15.01 -8.19 -4.31
N PHE A 121 14.18 -8.32 -3.25
CA PHE A 121 13.24 -7.31 -2.82
C PHE A 121 13.60 -6.65 -1.49
N GLU A 122 13.32 -5.35 -1.42
CA GLU A 122 13.21 -4.59 -0.18
C GLU A 122 11.75 -4.16 0.03
N PHE A 123 11.36 -4.05 1.30
CA PHE A 123 10.00 -3.72 1.72
C PHE A 123 10.00 -2.49 2.61
N PHE A 124 9.03 -1.61 2.40
CA PHE A 124 8.86 -0.41 3.21
C PHE A 124 7.39 -0.23 3.55
N LYS A 125 7.15 0.38 4.71
CA LYS A 125 5.86 1.01 5.02
C LYS A 125 6.04 2.49 5.27
N GLY A 126 4.98 3.24 5.06
CA GLY A 126 4.97 4.64 5.43
C GLY A 126 3.59 5.25 5.43
N ILE A 127 3.55 6.52 5.83
CA ILE A 127 2.34 7.35 5.88
C ILE A 127 2.61 8.61 5.08
N TYR A 128 1.64 9.02 4.28
CA TYR A 128 1.65 10.28 3.56
C TYR A 128 0.88 11.35 4.36
N SER A 129 1.50 12.51 4.53
CA SER A 129 0.86 13.69 5.10
C SER A 129 0.95 14.86 4.13
N LYS A 130 -0.18 15.51 3.87
CA LYS A 130 -0.22 16.71 3.03
C LYS A 130 0.54 17.85 3.73
N ALA A 131 1.28 18.65 2.94
CA ALA A 131 1.99 19.83 3.43
C ALA A 131 1.04 20.99 3.79
#